data_AF-A0A0R2BW06-F1
#
_entry.id   AF-A0A0R2BW06-F1
#
_cell.length_a   1.000
_cell.length_b   1.000
_cell.length_c   1.000
_cell.angle_alpha   90.00
_cell.angle_beta   90.00
_cell.angle_gamma   90.00
#
_symmetry.space_group_name_H-M   'P 1'
#
loop_
_entity.id
_entity.type
_entity.pdbx_description
1 polymer ?
#
loop_
_entity_poly.entity_id
_entity_poly.type
_entity_poly.pdbx_seq_one_letter_code
_entity_poly.pdbx_strand_id
1 'polypeptide(L)'
;MTIYQQMQYNPTQLRQMIRQATGQAKHRLVVALVLRSFLILLFAIIYISLFSSLFGQSNSYVGVGSFCILLSLKFINYGYHIIDSVLALLTVFSIFLINSFILTTLPIWLYFVVNFSSLFVILLLTTTYPEFGNGGVYAFSYILITSNSVTTGVELINRTLAICLAAVFCMLVLIHKHHQANQSIRFHHILKNYSLKQRTYRWQLRLAIGITIALTLGQIMRVPRVMWMGYACMSILLPQEHQVVNRGLTRILGVVIGSTIFIFCLHFLPSKLIFLLGPIAGLGLGLTGSYFWASVLNCFGALSAAYLLLGVVPAGILRISNNLIGLICGLVIALLFQLIHHYFQNNSKTEAS
;
A
#
# COMPACT_ATOMS: atom_id res chain seq x y z
N MET A 1 -31.23 -3.45 5.79
CA MET A 1 -30.06 -3.08 4.95
C MET A 1 -30.18 -3.79 3.62
N THR A 2 -29.97 -3.07 2.51
CA THR A 2 -29.92 -3.68 1.17
C THR A 2 -28.59 -4.41 0.97
N ILE A 3 -28.53 -5.34 0.01
CA ILE A 3 -27.28 -6.04 -0.34
C ILE A 3 -26.19 -5.03 -0.73
N TYR A 4 -26.54 -3.97 -1.46
CA TYR A 4 -25.61 -2.90 -1.81
C TYR A 4 -24.98 -2.21 -0.59
N GLN A 5 -25.77 -1.91 0.44
CA GLN A 5 -25.26 -1.33 1.69
C GLN A 5 -24.34 -2.32 2.41
N GLN A 6 -24.70 -3.60 2.45
CA GLN A 6 -23.88 -4.65 3.06
C GLN A 6 -22.52 -4.77 2.35
N MET A 7 -22.47 -4.65 1.02
CA MET A 7 -21.22 -4.69 0.25
C MET A 7 -20.27 -3.52 0.55
N GLN A 8 -20.70 -2.44 1.20
CA GLN A 8 -19.80 -1.33 1.53
C GLN A 8 -18.95 -1.61 2.77
N TYR A 9 -19.34 -2.55 3.64
CA TYR A 9 -18.56 -2.92 4.83
C TYR A 9 -17.26 -3.63 4.46
N ASN A 10 -16.23 -3.47 5.30
CA ASN A 10 -14.96 -4.18 5.10
C ASN A 10 -15.10 -5.70 5.39
N PRO A 11 -14.19 -6.56 4.90
CA PRO A 11 -14.34 -8.01 5.02
C PRO A 11 -14.38 -8.49 6.47
N THR A 12 -13.63 -7.83 7.36
CA THR A 12 -13.59 -8.15 8.80
C THR A 12 -14.94 -7.92 9.47
N GLN A 13 -15.55 -6.75 9.23
CA GLN A 13 -16.87 -6.40 9.72
C GLN A 13 -17.93 -7.37 9.19
N LEU A 14 -17.92 -7.67 7.89
CA LEU A 14 -18.86 -8.63 7.31
C LEU A 14 -18.72 -10.02 7.93
N ARG A 15 -17.50 -10.52 8.14
CA ARG A 15 -17.28 -11.81 8.81
C ARG A 15 -17.78 -11.81 10.24
N GLN A 16 -17.61 -10.72 10.98
CA GLN A 16 -18.15 -10.59 12.33
C GLN A 16 -19.68 -10.64 12.32
N MET A 17 -20.33 -9.90 11.42
CA MET A 17 -21.79 -9.92 11.26
C MET A 17 -22.29 -11.32 10.84
N ILE A 18 -21.58 -12.02 9.95
CA ILE A 18 -21.92 -13.38 9.50
C ILE A 18 -21.86 -14.38 10.66
N ARG A 19 -20.91 -14.23 11.59
CA ARG A 19 -20.80 -15.09 12.79
C ARG A 19 -21.97 -14.92 13.74
N GLN A 20 -22.51 -13.70 13.83
CA GLN A 20 -23.62 -13.35 14.73
C GLN A 20 -25.00 -13.61 14.11
N ALA A 21 -25.10 -13.69 12.78
CA ALA A 21 -26.36 -13.88 12.07
C ALA A 21 -26.76 -15.36 11.90
N THR A 22 -28.05 -15.62 11.81
CA THR A 22 -28.65 -16.94 11.52
C THR A 22 -29.63 -16.88 10.34
N GLY A 23 -29.97 -18.04 9.79
CA GLY A 23 -30.96 -18.19 8.72
C GLY A 23 -30.69 -17.34 7.47
N GLN A 24 -31.74 -16.71 6.95
CA GLN A 24 -31.67 -15.91 5.72
C GLN A 24 -30.74 -14.69 5.83
N ALA A 25 -30.62 -14.07 7.00
CA ALA A 25 -29.76 -12.91 7.20
C ALA A 25 -28.28 -13.27 7.00
N LYS A 26 -27.86 -14.44 7.52
CA LYS A 26 -26.52 -14.99 7.31
C LYS A 26 -26.24 -15.22 5.83
N HIS A 27 -27.18 -15.83 5.11
CA HIS A 27 -27.03 -16.07 3.66
C HIS A 27 -26.84 -14.76 2.89
N ARG A 28 -27.65 -13.73 3.16
CA ARG A 28 -27.51 -12.42 2.51
C ARG A 28 -26.14 -11.78 2.77
N LEU A 29 -25.62 -11.87 3.98
CA LEU A 29 -24.29 -11.34 4.33
C LEU A 29 -23.15 -12.10 3.65
N VAL A 30 -23.26 -13.43 3.52
CA VAL A 30 -22.29 -14.25 2.78
C VAL A 30 -22.31 -13.89 1.29
N VAL A 31 -23.50 -13.76 0.69
CA VAL A 31 -23.65 -13.31 -0.70
C VAL A 31 -23.05 -11.92 -0.88
N ALA A 32 -23.33 -10.98 0.03
CA ALA A 32 -22.74 -9.65 -0.03
C ALA A 32 -21.20 -9.67 0.04
N LEU A 33 -20.62 -10.51 0.91
CA LEU A 33 -19.16 -10.68 1.00
C LEU A 33 -18.60 -11.22 -0.32
N VAL A 34 -19.14 -12.31 -0.85
CA VAL A 34 -18.65 -12.94 -2.08
C VAL A 34 -18.81 -12.03 -3.29
N LEU A 35 -20.00 -11.45 -3.47
CA LEU A 35 -20.32 -10.58 -4.60
C LEU A 35 -19.42 -9.34 -4.60
N ARG A 36 -19.23 -8.70 -3.45
CA ARG A 36 -18.31 -7.57 -3.30
C ARG A 36 -16.89 -7.96 -3.71
N SER A 37 -16.35 -9.05 -3.15
CA SER A 37 -14.97 -9.47 -3.41
C SER A 37 -14.76 -9.82 -4.89
N PHE A 38 -15.73 -10.49 -5.50
CA PHE A 38 -15.74 -10.80 -6.93
C PHE A 38 -15.77 -9.53 -7.80
N LEU A 39 -16.68 -8.59 -7.52
CA LEU A 39 -16.81 -7.34 -8.29
C LEU A 39 -15.56 -6.46 -8.15
N ILE A 40 -14.96 -6.37 -6.96
CA ILE A 40 -13.70 -5.63 -6.76
C ILE A 40 -12.58 -6.28 -7.57
N LEU A 41 -12.46 -7.61 -7.54
CA LEU A 41 -11.45 -8.34 -8.31
C LEU A 41 -11.65 -8.14 -9.82
N LEU A 42 -12.89 -8.30 -10.30
CA LEU A 42 -13.22 -8.12 -11.71
C LEU A 42 -12.89 -6.70 -12.17
N PHE A 43 -13.27 -5.70 -11.38
CA PHE A 43 -12.92 -4.31 -11.68
C PHE A 43 -11.41 -4.08 -11.66
N ALA A 44 -10.68 -4.66 -10.70
CA ALA A 44 -9.21 -4.59 -10.65
C ALA A 44 -8.58 -5.17 -11.92
N ILE A 45 -9.02 -6.35 -12.35
CA ILE A 45 -8.51 -7.02 -13.55
C ILE A 45 -8.76 -6.15 -14.78
N ILE A 46 -9.99 -5.65 -14.97
CA ILE A 46 -10.34 -4.80 -16.11
C ILE A 46 -9.49 -3.51 -16.09
N TYR A 47 -9.41 -2.86 -14.94
CA TYR A 47 -8.68 -1.60 -14.78
C TYR A 47 -7.17 -1.78 -15.03
N ILE A 48 -6.53 -2.77 -14.42
CA ILE A 48 -5.09 -3.02 -14.60
C ILE A 48 -4.81 -3.48 -16.04
N SER A 49 -5.70 -4.27 -16.64
CA SER A 49 -5.56 -4.71 -18.04
C SER A 49 -5.65 -3.54 -19.02
N LEU A 50 -6.52 -2.56 -18.76
CA LEU A 50 -6.59 -1.31 -19.54
C LEU A 50 -5.25 -0.56 -19.52
N PHE A 51 -4.65 -0.41 -18.35
CA PHE A 51 -3.33 0.25 -18.25
C PHE A 51 -2.24 -0.56 -18.95
N SER A 52 -2.29 -1.88 -18.85
CA SER A 52 -1.30 -2.77 -19.44
C SER A 52 -1.43 -2.81 -20.97
N SER A 53 -2.64 -2.72 -21.52
CA SER A 53 -2.88 -2.71 -22.97
C SER A 53 -2.56 -1.35 -23.60
N LEU A 54 -2.89 -0.24 -22.93
CA LEU A 54 -2.65 1.10 -23.46
C LEU A 54 -1.18 1.55 -23.32
N PHE A 55 -0.52 1.19 -22.22
CA PHE A 55 0.80 1.74 -21.86
C PHE A 55 1.89 0.67 -21.73
N GLY A 56 1.56 -0.60 -21.95
CA GLY A 56 2.49 -1.73 -21.85
C GLY A 56 2.60 -2.32 -20.43
N GLN A 57 3.16 -3.52 -20.35
CA GLN A 57 3.23 -4.31 -19.10
C GLN A 57 4.05 -3.64 -17.99
N SER A 58 5.11 -2.90 -18.34
CA SER A 58 5.92 -2.09 -17.40
C SER A 58 5.08 -1.03 -16.67
N ASN A 59 3.94 -0.63 -17.25
CA ASN A 59 3.03 0.38 -16.72
C ASN A 59 1.82 -0.18 -15.96
N SER A 60 1.68 -1.50 -15.87
CA SER A 60 0.67 -2.18 -15.03
C SER A 60 0.73 -1.76 -13.56
N TYR A 61 1.92 -1.45 -13.03
CA TYR A 61 2.14 -0.98 -11.66
C TYR A 61 1.47 0.36 -11.35
N VAL A 62 1.38 1.25 -12.34
CA VAL A 62 0.61 2.51 -12.19
C VAL A 62 -0.86 2.17 -12.06
N GLY A 63 -1.38 1.25 -12.88
CA GLY A 63 -2.75 0.77 -12.79
C GLY A 63 -3.07 0.16 -11.42
N VAL A 64 -2.19 -0.69 -10.86
CA VAL A 64 -2.39 -1.26 -9.51
C VAL A 64 -2.38 -0.16 -8.44
N GLY A 65 -1.37 0.72 -8.46
CA GLY A 65 -1.23 1.78 -7.47
C GLY A 65 -2.37 2.79 -7.50
N SER A 66 -2.80 3.21 -8.69
CA SER A 66 -3.91 4.15 -8.86
C SER A 66 -5.25 3.50 -8.55
N PHE A 67 -5.43 2.20 -8.84
CA PHE A 67 -6.62 1.45 -8.45
C PHE A 67 -6.83 1.46 -6.93
N CYS A 68 -5.77 1.20 -6.16
CA CYS A 68 -5.84 1.25 -4.70
C CYS A 68 -6.20 2.65 -4.21
N ILE A 69 -5.62 3.70 -4.80
CA ILE A 69 -5.95 5.10 -4.48
C ILE A 69 -7.42 5.40 -4.80
N LEU A 70 -7.89 5.01 -5.98
CA LEU A 70 -9.27 5.22 -6.43
C LEU A 70 -10.28 4.58 -5.48
N LEU A 71 -10.02 3.34 -5.03
CA LEU A 71 -10.87 2.68 -4.04
C LEU A 71 -10.87 3.39 -2.68
N SER A 72 -9.73 3.96 -2.27
CA SER A 72 -9.63 4.75 -1.03
C SER A 72 -10.44 6.03 -1.13
N LEU A 73 -10.28 6.77 -2.23
CA LEU A 73 -10.95 8.05 -2.49
C LEU A 73 -12.47 7.91 -2.57
N LYS A 74 -12.99 6.72 -2.90
CA LYS A 74 -14.43 6.45 -2.84
C LYS A 74 -15.03 6.71 -1.46
N PHE A 75 -14.26 6.51 -0.38
CA PHE A 75 -14.75 6.58 1.00
C PHE A 75 -14.05 7.65 1.85
N ILE A 76 -12.81 8.00 1.54
CA ILE A 76 -11.95 8.79 2.41
C ILE A 76 -11.46 10.04 1.65
N ASN A 77 -11.65 11.22 2.25
CA ASN A 77 -11.06 12.48 1.80
C ASN A 77 -9.78 12.80 2.60
N TYR A 78 -9.11 13.92 2.29
CA TYR A 78 -7.89 14.30 3.01
C TYR A 78 -8.15 15.16 4.25
N GLY A 79 -9.40 15.48 4.56
CA GLY A 79 -9.77 16.25 5.75
C GLY A 79 -9.76 17.77 5.56
N TYR A 80 -9.58 18.27 4.33
CA TYR A 80 -9.59 19.70 4.00
C TYR A 80 -10.31 19.95 2.67
N HIS A 81 -10.48 21.22 2.34
CA HIS A 81 -11.27 21.71 1.21
C HIS A 81 -10.96 20.98 -0.11
N ILE A 82 -11.97 20.77 -0.96
CA ILE A 82 -11.84 19.98 -2.18
C ILE A 82 -10.78 20.50 -3.16
N ILE A 83 -10.73 21.82 -3.41
CA ILE A 83 -9.70 22.42 -4.30
C ILE A 83 -8.29 22.07 -3.84
N ASP A 84 -7.99 22.26 -2.56
CA ASP A 84 -6.70 21.90 -1.98
C ASP A 84 -6.46 20.39 -2.07
N SER A 85 -7.50 19.57 -1.91
CA SER A 85 -7.39 18.11 -2.03
C SER A 85 -7.06 17.68 -3.47
N VAL A 86 -7.62 18.36 -4.48
CA VAL A 86 -7.29 18.13 -5.89
C VAL A 86 -5.84 18.53 -6.16
N LEU A 87 -5.39 19.69 -5.66
CA LEU A 87 -4.00 20.14 -5.78
C LEU A 87 -3.02 19.18 -5.09
N ALA A 88 -3.39 18.68 -3.91
CA ALA A 88 -2.61 17.67 -3.20
C ALA A 88 -2.50 16.37 -4.00
N LEU A 89 -3.60 15.89 -4.59
CA LEU A 89 -3.61 14.71 -5.43
C LEU A 89 -2.74 14.90 -6.68
N LEU A 90 -2.84 16.04 -7.35
CA LEU A 90 -1.97 16.40 -8.48
C LEU A 90 -0.50 16.39 -8.05
N THR A 91 -0.18 16.98 -6.91
CA THR A 91 1.19 16.99 -6.36
C THR A 91 1.71 15.57 -6.12
N VAL A 92 0.88 14.68 -5.56
CA VAL A 92 1.24 13.27 -5.35
C VAL A 92 1.54 12.56 -6.67
N PHE A 93 0.68 12.70 -7.68
CA PHE A 93 0.91 12.07 -8.99
C PHE A 93 2.13 12.68 -9.72
N SER A 94 2.40 13.98 -9.55
CA SER A 94 3.63 14.61 -10.03
C SER A 94 4.88 14.04 -9.35
N ILE A 95 4.82 13.79 -8.03
CA ILE A 95 5.90 13.12 -7.31
C ILE A 95 6.12 11.69 -7.83
N PHE A 96 5.05 10.92 -8.09
CA PHE A 96 5.17 9.60 -8.71
C PHE A 96 5.84 9.68 -10.08
N LEU A 97 5.45 10.67 -10.88
CA LEU A 97 6.00 10.89 -12.21
C LEU A 97 7.49 11.18 -12.12
N ILE A 98 7.87 12.28 -11.46
CA ILE A 98 9.26 12.76 -11.36
C ILE A 98 10.17 11.65 -10.83
N ASN A 99 9.76 10.97 -9.76
CA ASN A 99 10.56 9.90 -9.17
C ASN A 99 10.68 8.65 -10.04
N SER A 100 9.73 8.40 -10.95
CA SER A 100 9.87 7.33 -11.94
C SER A 100 11.01 7.59 -12.93
N PHE A 101 11.37 8.85 -13.16
CA PHE A 101 12.50 9.24 -14.02
C PHE A 101 13.83 9.29 -13.26
N ILE A 102 13.83 9.94 -12.10
CA ILE A 102 15.10 10.35 -11.48
C ILE A 102 15.67 9.34 -10.51
N LEU A 103 14.85 8.55 -9.79
CA LEU A 103 15.38 7.80 -8.64
C LEU A 103 16.46 6.80 -9.01
N THR A 104 16.39 6.18 -10.18
CA THR A 104 17.38 5.17 -10.60
C THR A 104 18.73 5.75 -10.99
N THR A 105 18.80 7.05 -11.29
CA THR A 105 20.03 7.73 -11.70
C THR A 105 20.73 8.44 -10.55
N LEU A 106 20.06 8.56 -9.40
CA LEU A 106 20.60 9.27 -8.25
C LEU A 106 21.67 8.47 -7.51
N PRO A 107 22.74 9.12 -7.01
CA PRO A 107 23.64 8.51 -6.03
C PRO A 107 22.89 8.21 -4.72
N ILE A 108 23.42 7.29 -3.92
CA ILE A 108 22.69 6.71 -2.78
C ILE A 108 22.18 7.74 -1.75
N TRP A 109 22.97 8.78 -1.48
CA TRP A 109 22.58 9.86 -0.55
C TRP A 109 21.39 10.66 -1.09
N LEU A 110 21.40 11.01 -2.38
CA LEU A 110 20.27 11.70 -3.01
C LEU A 110 19.05 10.79 -3.15
N TYR A 111 19.26 9.50 -3.44
CA TYR A 111 18.19 8.50 -3.43
C TYR A 111 17.45 8.49 -2.09
N PHE A 112 18.19 8.49 -0.97
CA PHE A 112 17.61 8.58 0.37
C PHE A 112 16.83 9.89 0.56
N VAL A 113 17.45 11.04 0.29
CA VAL A 113 16.84 12.36 0.52
C VAL A 113 15.57 12.56 -0.32
N VAL A 114 15.59 12.16 -1.59
CA VAL A 114 14.45 12.30 -2.49
C VAL A 114 13.32 11.36 -2.10
N ASN A 115 13.60 10.09 -1.78
CA ASN A 115 12.56 9.15 -1.31
C ASN A 115 11.93 9.63 -0.01
N PHE A 116 12.75 10.05 0.96
CA PHE A 116 12.28 10.56 2.25
C PHE A 116 11.38 11.78 2.06
N SER A 117 11.87 12.80 1.37
CA SER A 117 11.12 14.04 1.11
C SER A 117 9.80 13.75 0.38
N SER A 118 9.85 12.90 -0.65
CA SER A 118 8.69 12.51 -1.43
C SER A 118 7.63 11.81 -0.59
N LEU A 119 8.01 10.76 0.13
CA LEU A 119 7.10 10.03 1.00
C LEU A 119 6.54 10.90 2.11
N PHE A 120 7.37 11.74 2.73
CA PHE A 120 6.92 12.63 3.80
C PHE A 120 5.90 13.65 3.30
N VAL A 121 6.16 14.29 2.14
CA VAL A 121 5.20 15.21 1.51
C VAL A 121 3.91 14.49 1.13
N ILE A 122 3.98 13.30 0.53
CA ILE A 122 2.79 12.50 0.21
C ILE A 122 1.97 12.22 1.47
N LEU A 123 2.61 11.83 2.58
CA LEU A 123 1.93 11.52 3.83
C LEU A 123 1.30 12.78 4.46
N LEU A 124 2.00 13.91 4.46
CA LEU A 124 1.48 15.20 4.92
C LEU A 124 0.23 15.62 4.14
N LEU A 125 0.27 15.48 2.82
CA LEU A 125 -0.84 15.84 1.94
C LEU A 125 -2.05 14.92 2.13
N THR A 126 -1.84 13.62 2.26
CA THR A 126 -2.94 12.64 2.12
C THR A 126 -3.49 12.12 3.44
N THR A 127 -2.81 12.39 4.56
CA THR A 127 -3.03 11.67 5.83
C THR A 127 -3.20 12.59 7.03
N THR A 128 -4.32 13.30 7.10
CA THR A 128 -4.73 14.03 8.32
C THR A 128 -5.13 13.07 9.45
N TYR A 129 -5.78 11.97 9.09
CA TYR A 129 -6.28 10.93 10.00
C TYR A 129 -5.67 9.57 9.63
N PRO A 130 -4.53 9.18 10.23
CA PRO A 130 -3.84 7.92 9.93
C PRO A 130 -4.72 6.68 10.02
N GLU A 131 -5.70 6.68 10.93
CA GLU A 131 -6.66 5.60 11.18
C GLU A 131 -7.51 5.23 9.96
N PHE A 132 -7.72 6.15 9.02
CA PHE A 132 -8.46 5.86 7.78
C PHE A 132 -7.61 5.13 6.75
N GLY A 133 -6.29 5.01 6.94
CA GLY A 133 -5.43 4.18 6.12
C GLY A 133 -4.95 4.80 4.80
N ASN A 134 -5.34 6.04 4.48
CA ASN A 134 -4.86 6.76 3.28
C ASN A 134 -3.33 6.74 3.18
N GLY A 135 -2.62 7.08 4.26
CA GLY A 135 -1.15 7.09 4.23
C GLY A 135 -0.54 5.74 3.89
N GLY A 136 -1.25 4.66 4.23
CA GLY A 136 -0.86 3.32 3.80
C GLY A 136 -1.05 3.13 2.29
N VAL A 137 -2.22 3.44 1.77
CA VAL A 137 -2.53 3.32 0.34
C VAL A 137 -1.55 4.13 -0.52
N TYR A 138 -1.30 5.38 -0.15
CA TYR A 138 -0.39 6.25 -0.90
C TYR A 138 1.07 5.82 -0.81
N ALA A 139 1.55 5.39 0.37
CA ALA A 139 2.89 4.83 0.51
C ALA A 139 3.04 3.53 -0.30
N PHE A 140 2.01 2.67 -0.32
CA PHE A 140 2.00 1.46 -1.13
C PHE A 140 2.14 1.78 -2.63
N SER A 141 1.34 2.72 -3.13
CA SER A 141 1.35 3.12 -4.54
C SER A 141 2.66 3.82 -4.92
N TYR A 142 3.21 4.65 -4.03
CA TYR A 142 4.54 5.25 -4.20
C TYR A 142 5.59 4.16 -4.43
N ILE A 143 5.75 3.25 -3.46
CA ILE A 143 6.75 2.18 -3.52
C ILE A 143 6.56 1.35 -4.80
N LEU A 144 5.31 1.04 -5.18
CA LEU A 144 5.02 0.21 -6.36
C LEU A 144 5.51 0.87 -7.64
N ILE A 145 5.16 2.14 -7.83
CA ILE A 145 5.41 2.85 -9.07
C ILE A 145 6.90 3.20 -9.19
N THR A 146 7.50 3.70 -8.11
CA THR A 146 8.88 4.23 -8.15
C THR A 146 9.96 3.15 -8.08
N SER A 147 9.66 1.99 -7.47
CA SER A 147 10.62 0.87 -7.42
C SER A 147 10.65 0.03 -8.70
N ASN A 148 9.72 0.24 -9.64
CA ASN A 148 9.69 -0.45 -10.94
C ASN A 148 10.02 0.55 -12.04
N SER A 149 11.32 0.76 -12.23
CA SER A 149 11.86 1.72 -13.18
C SER A 149 11.55 1.34 -14.63
N VAL A 150 11.32 2.37 -15.44
CA VAL A 150 11.22 2.30 -16.90
C VAL A 150 12.50 2.88 -17.49
N THR A 151 13.08 2.21 -18.50
CA THR A 151 14.44 2.52 -18.98
C THR A 151 14.47 3.02 -20.41
N THR A 152 13.45 2.71 -21.22
CA THR A 152 13.38 3.13 -22.62
C THR A 152 12.57 4.42 -22.79
N GLY A 153 12.91 5.23 -23.81
CA GLY A 153 12.20 6.48 -24.10
C GLY A 153 10.69 6.31 -24.31
N VAL A 154 10.29 5.22 -25.00
CA VAL A 154 8.88 4.90 -25.23
C VAL A 154 8.17 4.51 -23.93
N GLU A 155 8.79 3.70 -23.08
CA GLU A 155 8.21 3.33 -21.78
C GLU A 155 8.04 4.54 -20.86
N LEU A 156 8.94 5.52 -20.93
CA LEU A 156 8.86 6.77 -20.18
C LEU A 156 7.67 7.64 -20.63
N ILE A 157 7.45 7.76 -21.94
CA ILE A 157 6.27 8.45 -22.48
C ILE A 157 5.00 7.74 -22.00
N ASN A 158 4.96 6.41 -22.10
CA ASN A 158 3.83 5.62 -21.65
C ASN A 158 3.62 5.71 -20.13
N ARG A 159 4.69 5.81 -19.33
CA ARG A 159 4.62 6.04 -17.88
C ARG A 159 3.98 7.39 -17.57
N THR A 160 4.35 8.43 -18.30
CA THR A 160 3.74 9.76 -18.18
C THR A 160 2.26 9.70 -18.49
N LEU A 161 1.87 9.13 -19.64
CA LEU A 161 0.47 9.04 -20.04
C LEU A 161 -0.36 8.19 -19.05
N ALA A 162 0.21 7.08 -18.56
CA ALA A 162 -0.42 6.26 -17.53
C ALA A 162 -0.67 7.04 -16.24
N ILE A 163 0.34 7.75 -15.72
CA ILE A 163 0.21 8.54 -14.49
C ILE A 163 -0.80 9.68 -14.68
N CYS A 164 -0.80 10.35 -15.83
CA CYS A 164 -1.79 11.38 -16.16
C CYS A 164 -3.22 10.81 -16.19
N LEU A 165 -3.44 9.69 -16.87
CA LEU A 165 -4.76 9.04 -16.92
C LEU A 165 -5.22 8.60 -15.52
N ALA A 166 -4.31 8.02 -14.74
CA ALA A 166 -4.57 7.64 -13.35
C ALA A 166 -4.96 8.84 -12.49
N ALA A 167 -4.26 9.98 -12.64
CA ALA A 167 -4.56 11.22 -11.94
C ALA A 167 -5.96 11.73 -12.31
N VAL A 168 -6.32 11.73 -13.60
CA VAL A 168 -7.67 12.11 -14.07
C VAL A 168 -8.74 11.24 -13.42
N PHE A 169 -8.61 9.91 -13.47
CA PHE A 169 -9.59 9.02 -12.84
C PHE A 169 -9.72 9.25 -11.33
N CYS A 170 -8.61 9.42 -10.62
CA CYS A 170 -8.63 9.66 -9.19
C CYS A 170 -9.24 11.04 -8.84
N MET A 171 -8.93 12.08 -9.61
CA MET A 171 -9.51 13.41 -9.45
C MET A 171 -11.02 13.42 -9.67
N LEU A 172 -11.50 12.75 -10.74
CA LEU A 172 -12.93 12.64 -11.02
C LEU A 172 -13.69 11.99 -9.85
N VAL A 173 -13.15 10.90 -9.28
CA VAL A 173 -13.76 10.26 -8.10
C VAL A 173 -13.69 11.17 -6.88
N LEU A 174 -12.55 11.81 -6.63
CA LEU A 174 -12.37 12.72 -5.48
C LEU A 174 -13.38 13.88 -5.53
N ILE A 175 -13.52 14.54 -6.67
CA ILE A 175 -14.48 15.64 -6.86
C ILE A 175 -15.89 15.11 -6.73
N HIS A 176 -16.25 14.03 -7.44
CA HIS A 176 -17.61 13.51 -7.40
C HIS A 176 -18.06 13.06 -6.00
N LYS A 177 -17.16 12.47 -5.20
CA LYS A 177 -17.49 11.97 -3.86
C LYS A 177 -17.34 12.98 -2.74
N HIS A 178 -16.44 13.95 -2.89
CA HIS A 178 -16.04 14.84 -1.81
C HIS A 178 -16.12 16.33 -2.18
N HIS A 179 -16.93 16.70 -3.18
CA HIS A 179 -17.13 18.10 -3.58
C HIS A 179 -17.50 19.02 -2.41
N GLN A 180 -18.23 18.50 -1.42
CA GLN A 180 -18.66 19.24 -0.24
C GLN A 180 -17.75 19.04 0.98
N ALA A 181 -16.58 18.41 0.82
CA ALA A 181 -15.68 18.14 1.94
C ALA A 181 -15.12 19.43 2.55
N ASN A 182 -15.30 19.56 3.87
CA ASN A 182 -14.69 20.53 4.79
C ASN A 182 -14.43 21.91 4.17
N GLN A 183 -15.51 22.67 3.96
CA GLN A 183 -15.43 24.01 3.36
C GLN A 183 -14.60 25.01 4.18
N SER A 184 -14.47 24.80 5.49
CA SER A 184 -13.79 25.72 6.42
C SER A 184 -12.29 25.45 6.64
N ILE A 185 -11.80 24.26 6.28
CA ILE A 185 -10.41 23.86 6.56
C ILE A 185 -9.62 23.87 5.25
N ARG A 186 -8.62 24.75 5.17
CA ARG A 186 -7.65 24.80 4.06
C ARG A 186 -6.37 24.04 4.40
N PHE A 187 -5.64 23.58 3.40
CA PHE A 187 -4.38 22.84 3.59
C PHE A 187 -3.33 23.64 4.37
N HIS A 188 -3.23 24.95 4.15
CA HIS A 188 -2.27 25.78 4.89
C HIS A 188 -2.54 25.81 6.41
N HIS A 189 -3.77 25.55 6.87
CA HIS A 189 -4.06 25.42 8.31
C HIS A 189 -3.37 24.19 8.90
N ILE A 190 -3.27 23.11 8.13
CA ILE A 190 -2.59 21.88 8.53
C ILE A 190 -1.09 22.15 8.68
N LEU A 191 -0.49 22.82 7.69
CA LEU A 191 0.92 23.21 7.73
C LEU A 191 1.23 24.19 8.88
N LYS A 192 0.38 25.19 9.11
CA LYS A 192 0.56 26.15 10.21
C LYS A 192 0.51 25.49 11.58
N ASN A 193 -0.29 24.44 11.72
CA ASN A 193 -0.41 23.66 12.95
C ASN A 193 0.54 22.46 13.01
N TYR A 194 1.56 22.43 12.15
CA TYR A 194 2.56 21.36 12.17
C TYR A 194 3.30 21.35 13.51
N SER A 195 3.28 20.20 14.18
CA SER A 195 4.01 20.03 15.44
C SER A 195 4.41 18.58 15.66
N LEU A 196 5.70 18.34 15.89
CA LEU A 196 6.22 17.03 16.29
C LEU A 196 5.65 16.54 17.64
N LYS A 197 4.92 17.39 18.38
CA LYS A 197 4.15 16.97 19.56
C LYS A 197 2.89 16.17 19.19
N GLN A 198 2.36 16.34 17.98
CA GLN A 198 1.17 15.61 17.54
C GLN A 198 1.51 14.19 17.08
N ARG A 199 0.64 13.25 17.41
CA ARG A 199 0.81 11.82 17.09
C ARG A 199 0.85 11.57 15.58
N THR A 200 0.04 12.29 14.81
CA THR A 200 -0.05 12.17 13.35
C THR A 200 1.28 12.46 12.67
N TYR A 201 1.90 13.61 12.93
CA TYR A 201 3.16 14.00 12.29
C TYR A 201 4.33 13.09 12.69
N ARG A 202 4.40 12.68 13.97
CA ARG A 202 5.38 11.67 14.40
C ARG A 202 5.22 10.35 13.66
N TRP A 203 3.97 9.93 13.46
CA TRP A 203 3.66 8.70 12.73
C TRP A 203 4.05 8.81 11.24
N GLN A 204 3.72 9.92 10.59
CA GLN A 204 4.11 10.17 9.19
C GLN A 204 5.63 10.17 9.03
N LEU A 205 6.35 10.84 9.93
CA LEU A 205 7.81 10.86 9.95
C LEU A 205 8.39 9.45 10.14
N ARG A 206 7.89 8.71 11.13
CA ARG A 206 8.29 7.32 11.40
C ARG A 206 8.09 6.43 10.17
N LEU A 207 6.95 6.55 9.50
CA LEU A 207 6.63 5.76 8.31
C LEU A 207 7.55 6.12 7.13
N ALA A 208 7.73 7.42 6.84
CA ALA A 208 8.58 7.90 5.76
C ALA A 208 10.05 7.47 5.94
N ILE A 209 10.60 7.65 7.14
CA ILE A 209 11.97 7.24 7.47
C ILE A 209 12.13 5.73 7.30
N GLY A 210 11.22 4.93 7.90
CA GLY A 210 11.37 3.48 7.86
C GLY A 210 11.28 2.89 6.46
N ILE A 211 10.33 3.35 5.64
CA ILE A 211 10.24 2.91 4.25
C ILE A 211 11.50 3.33 3.50
N THR A 212 11.94 4.57 3.63
CA THR A 212 13.10 5.08 2.90
C THR A 212 14.37 4.30 3.25
N ILE A 213 14.62 4.03 4.54
CA ILE A 213 15.75 3.19 4.96
C ILE A 213 15.68 1.81 4.33
N ALA A 214 14.50 1.17 4.32
CA ALA A 214 14.34 -0.14 3.71
C ALA A 214 14.61 -0.12 2.19
N LEU A 215 14.15 0.92 1.49
CA LEU A 215 14.41 1.09 0.06
C LEU A 215 15.90 1.36 -0.22
N THR A 216 16.53 2.27 0.53
CA THR A 216 17.94 2.62 0.39
C THR A 216 18.85 1.43 0.68
N LEU A 217 18.56 0.64 1.72
CA LEU A 217 19.29 -0.60 2.01
C LEU A 217 19.16 -1.60 0.85
N GLY A 218 17.94 -1.78 0.31
CA GLY A 218 17.73 -2.64 -0.86
C GLY A 218 18.52 -2.17 -2.08
N GLN A 219 18.63 -0.85 -2.27
CA GLN A 219 19.44 -0.26 -3.34
C GLN A 219 20.94 -0.48 -3.13
N ILE A 220 21.46 -0.31 -1.91
CA ILE A 220 22.87 -0.60 -1.54
C ILE A 220 23.19 -2.07 -1.82
N MET A 221 22.30 -2.96 -1.39
CA MET A 221 22.44 -4.40 -1.59
C MET A 221 22.15 -4.86 -3.03
N ARG A 222 21.68 -3.96 -3.91
CA ARG A 222 21.25 -4.24 -5.28
C ARG A 222 20.24 -5.38 -5.38
N VAL A 223 19.33 -5.44 -4.42
CA VAL A 223 18.35 -6.53 -4.28
C VAL A 223 17.25 -6.36 -5.34
N PRO A 224 16.93 -7.39 -6.15
CA PRO A 224 15.80 -7.31 -7.06
C PRO A 224 14.49 -7.18 -6.28
N ARG A 225 13.51 -6.48 -6.86
CA ARG A 225 12.17 -6.27 -6.25
C ARG A 225 12.24 -5.62 -4.86
N VAL A 226 13.06 -4.56 -4.71
CA VAL A 226 13.20 -3.75 -3.47
C VAL A 226 11.84 -3.35 -2.87
N MET A 227 10.82 -3.15 -3.71
CA MET A 227 9.44 -2.86 -3.27
C MET A 227 8.92 -3.81 -2.18
N TRP A 228 9.31 -5.09 -2.20
CA TRP A 228 8.89 -6.06 -1.19
C TRP A 228 9.46 -5.76 0.20
N MET A 229 10.68 -5.22 0.27
CA MET A 229 11.28 -4.73 1.51
C MET A 229 10.51 -3.52 2.02
N GLY A 230 10.20 -2.57 1.14
CA GLY A 230 9.39 -1.39 1.46
C GLY A 230 8.02 -1.76 2.03
N TYR A 231 7.30 -2.70 1.40
CA TYR A 231 6.00 -3.16 1.89
C TYR A 231 6.08 -3.91 3.21
N ALA A 232 7.14 -4.68 3.43
CA ALA A 232 7.33 -5.37 4.69
C ALA A 232 7.56 -4.40 5.84
N CYS A 233 8.46 -3.43 5.64
CA CYS A 233 8.71 -2.34 6.57
C CYS A 233 7.44 -1.54 6.86
N MET A 234 6.80 -1.03 5.81
CA MET A 234 5.55 -0.27 5.87
C MET A 234 4.48 -1.00 6.68
N SER A 235 4.30 -2.31 6.47
CA SER A 235 3.23 -3.07 7.13
C SER A 235 3.32 -3.11 8.65
N ILE A 236 4.52 -2.95 9.23
CA ILE A 236 4.74 -2.85 10.68
C ILE A 236 4.72 -1.38 11.16
N LEU A 237 4.79 -0.41 10.26
CA LEU A 237 4.82 1.02 10.61
C LEU A 237 3.47 1.71 10.45
N LEU A 238 2.50 1.10 9.77
CA LEU A 238 1.11 1.56 9.74
C LEU A 238 0.52 1.71 11.15
N PRO A 239 -0.53 2.52 11.37
CA PRO A 239 -1.17 2.67 12.68
C PRO A 239 -1.72 1.32 13.13
N GLN A 240 -1.47 0.93 14.39
CA GLN A 240 -1.79 -0.42 14.89
C GLN A 240 -2.48 -0.36 16.23
N GLU A 241 -3.38 -1.33 16.42
CA GLU A 241 -3.94 -1.70 17.72
C GLU A 241 -3.10 -2.79 18.42
N HIS A 242 -2.25 -3.51 17.67
CA HIS A 242 -1.46 -4.65 18.17
C HIS A 242 0.03 -4.35 18.33
N GLN A 243 0.71 -5.18 19.12
CA GLN A 243 2.16 -5.13 19.29
C GLN A 243 2.91 -5.34 17.97
N VAL A 244 3.87 -4.44 17.73
CA VAL A 244 4.71 -4.35 16.53
C VAL A 244 5.41 -5.69 16.20
N VAL A 245 5.93 -6.37 17.22
CA VAL A 245 6.65 -7.66 17.07
C VAL A 245 5.70 -8.77 16.60
N ASN A 246 4.54 -8.93 17.23
CA ASN A 246 3.57 -9.97 16.87
C ASN A 246 3.07 -9.80 15.44
N ARG A 247 2.89 -8.56 15.00
CA ARG A 247 2.53 -8.27 13.61
C ARG A 247 3.64 -8.66 12.63
N GLY A 248 4.90 -8.39 13.01
CA GLY A 248 6.06 -8.82 12.24
C GLY A 248 6.15 -10.34 12.11
N LEU A 249 5.99 -11.07 13.22
CA LEU A 249 5.94 -12.54 13.25
C LEU A 249 4.81 -13.09 12.38
N THR A 250 3.61 -12.53 12.52
CA THR A 250 2.44 -12.93 11.71
C THR A 250 2.72 -12.76 10.22
N ARG A 251 3.38 -11.66 9.83
CA ARG A 251 3.72 -11.40 8.43
C ARG A 251 4.78 -12.39 7.91
N ILE A 252 5.89 -12.60 8.63
CA ILE A 252 6.95 -13.47 8.12
C ILE A 252 6.46 -14.91 8.01
N LEU A 253 5.69 -15.41 8.99
CA LEU A 253 5.08 -16.73 8.92
C LEU A 253 4.15 -16.85 7.71
N GLY A 254 3.29 -15.85 7.48
CA GLY A 254 2.42 -15.82 6.31
C GLY A 254 3.20 -15.79 5.00
N VAL A 255 4.32 -15.06 4.94
CA VAL A 255 5.18 -15.00 3.73
C VAL A 255 5.90 -16.33 3.47
N VAL A 256 6.43 -16.97 4.49
CA VAL A 256 7.08 -18.29 4.37
C VAL A 256 6.08 -19.34 3.90
N ILE A 257 4.92 -19.41 4.55
CA ILE A 257 3.85 -20.37 4.19
C ILE A 257 3.33 -20.08 2.78
N GLY A 258 3.02 -18.81 2.48
CA GLY A 258 2.51 -18.43 1.15
C GLY A 258 3.50 -18.70 0.02
N SER A 259 4.79 -18.45 0.24
CA SER A 259 5.83 -18.74 -0.76
C SER A 259 6.01 -20.24 -0.96
N THR A 260 5.96 -21.03 0.12
CA THR A 260 6.06 -22.49 0.06
C THR A 260 4.88 -23.11 -0.68
N ILE A 261 3.66 -22.68 -0.36
CA ILE A 261 2.44 -23.17 -1.04
C ILE A 261 2.49 -22.79 -2.52
N PHE A 262 2.89 -21.57 -2.88
CA PHE A 262 3.00 -21.16 -4.28
C PHE A 262 3.99 -22.03 -5.07
N ILE A 263 5.16 -22.33 -4.49
CA ILE A 263 6.15 -23.24 -5.10
C ILE A 263 5.56 -24.64 -5.29
N PHE A 264 4.88 -25.17 -4.28
CA PHE A 264 4.17 -26.46 -4.38
C PHE A 264 3.13 -26.43 -5.51
N CYS A 265 2.30 -25.39 -5.58
CA CYS A 265 1.33 -25.24 -6.66
C CYS A 265 2.01 -25.28 -8.02
N LEU A 266 3.12 -24.57 -8.22
CA LEU A 266 3.83 -24.58 -9.52
C LEU A 266 4.42 -25.95 -9.90
N HIS A 267 4.69 -26.84 -8.94
CA HIS A 267 5.19 -28.19 -9.22
C HIS A 267 4.07 -29.16 -9.61
N PHE A 268 2.88 -29.02 -9.01
CA PHE A 268 1.77 -29.97 -9.19
C PHE A 268 0.67 -29.50 -10.16
N LEU A 269 0.54 -28.19 -10.40
CA LEU A 269 -0.47 -27.68 -11.34
C LEU A 269 0.01 -27.79 -12.79
N PRO A 270 -0.86 -28.26 -13.71
CA PRO A 270 -0.62 -28.12 -15.14
C PRO A 270 -0.35 -26.67 -15.53
N SER A 271 0.58 -26.43 -16.45
CA SER A 271 0.98 -25.07 -16.86
C SER A 271 -0.19 -24.20 -17.33
N LYS A 272 -1.23 -24.83 -17.91
CA LYS A 272 -2.46 -24.19 -18.37
C LYS A 272 -3.30 -23.58 -17.23
N LEU A 273 -3.09 -23.97 -15.97
CA LEU A 273 -3.87 -23.50 -14.82
C LEU A 273 -3.12 -22.47 -13.96
N ILE A 274 -1.81 -22.27 -14.18
CA ILE A 274 -0.98 -21.37 -13.36
C ILE A 274 -1.50 -19.93 -13.40
N PHE A 275 -2.05 -19.48 -14.53
CA PHE A 275 -2.60 -18.12 -14.66
C PHE A 275 -3.76 -17.83 -13.68
N LEU A 276 -4.44 -18.86 -13.17
CA LEU A 276 -5.55 -18.73 -12.22
C LEU A 276 -5.08 -18.47 -10.79
N LEU A 277 -3.80 -18.75 -10.46
CA LEU A 277 -3.27 -18.61 -9.10
C LEU A 277 -3.38 -17.17 -8.58
N GLY A 278 -3.08 -16.18 -9.43
CA GLY A 278 -3.22 -14.76 -9.10
C GLY A 278 -4.68 -14.36 -8.80
N PRO A 279 -5.63 -14.55 -9.73
CA PRO A 279 -7.05 -14.26 -9.51
C PRO A 279 -7.67 -15.00 -8.33
N ILE A 280 -7.38 -16.29 -8.13
CA ILE A 280 -7.88 -17.07 -6.99
C ILE A 280 -7.39 -16.47 -5.68
N ALA A 281 -6.09 -16.12 -5.60
CA ALA A 281 -5.55 -15.47 -4.41
C ALA A 281 -6.14 -14.07 -4.21
N GLY A 282 -6.39 -13.31 -5.28
CA GLY A 282 -7.09 -12.03 -5.26
C GLY A 282 -8.51 -12.12 -4.70
N LEU A 283 -9.26 -13.14 -5.11
CA LEU A 283 -10.59 -13.41 -4.54
C LEU A 283 -10.48 -13.76 -3.06
N GLY A 284 -9.53 -14.63 -2.69
CA GLY A 284 -9.25 -14.98 -1.31
C GLY A 284 -8.90 -13.76 -0.45
N LEU A 285 -8.12 -12.80 -0.98
CA LEU A 285 -7.79 -11.54 -0.32
C LEU A 285 -9.04 -10.70 -0.06
N GLY A 286 -9.93 -10.61 -1.06
CA GLY A 286 -11.19 -9.91 -0.91
C GLY A 286 -12.11 -10.55 0.12
N LEU A 287 -12.00 -11.86 0.33
CA LEU A 287 -12.83 -12.62 1.27
C LEU A 287 -12.27 -12.60 2.69
N THR A 288 -10.95 -12.45 2.90
CA THR A 288 -10.32 -12.58 4.22
C THR A 288 -10.34 -11.28 5.02
N GLY A 289 -10.62 -11.38 6.33
CA GLY A 289 -10.37 -10.31 7.30
C GLY A 289 -9.09 -10.51 8.12
N SER A 290 -8.38 -11.62 7.89
CA SER A 290 -7.20 -12.01 8.67
C SER A 290 -5.92 -11.49 8.03
N TYR A 291 -5.12 -10.79 8.82
CA TYR A 291 -3.80 -10.30 8.40
C TYR A 291 -2.82 -11.42 8.01
N PHE A 292 -2.90 -12.56 8.71
CA PHE A 292 -2.08 -13.74 8.41
C PHE A 292 -2.40 -14.28 7.00
N TRP A 293 -3.68 -14.59 6.75
CA TRP A 293 -4.11 -15.10 5.45
C TRP A 293 -3.91 -14.08 4.32
N ALA A 294 -4.07 -12.79 4.61
CA ALA A 294 -3.72 -11.76 3.65
C ALA A 294 -2.21 -11.79 3.30
N SER A 295 -1.34 -12.03 4.28
CA SER A 295 0.11 -12.18 4.03
C SER A 295 0.44 -13.42 3.19
N VAL A 296 -0.24 -14.54 3.43
CA VAL A 296 -0.12 -15.77 2.61
C VAL A 296 -0.54 -15.51 1.17
N LEU A 297 -1.75 -14.99 0.96
CA LEU A 297 -2.34 -14.81 -0.37
C LEU A 297 -1.62 -13.71 -1.18
N ASN A 298 -1.10 -12.68 -0.53
CA ASN A 298 -0.28 -11.65 -1.18
C ASN A 298 1.01 -12.21 -1.82
N CYS A 299 1.48 -13.40 -1.41
CA CYS A 299 2.63 -14.03 -2.05
C CYS A 299 2.31 -14.53 -3.45
N PHE A 300 1.08 -14.95 -3.73
CA PHE A 300 0.69 -15.47 -5.04
C PHE A 300 0.78 -14.40 -6.12
N GLY A 301 0.23 -13.21 -5.88
CA GLY A 301 0.35 -12.09 -6.83
C GLY A 301 1.80 -11.65 -7.04
N ALA A 302 2.57 -11.54 -5.95
CA ALA A 302 3.97 -11.15 -6.01
C ALA A 302 4.85 -12.17 -6.76
N LEU A 303 4.68 -13.46 -6.46
CA LEU A 303 5.47 -14.53 -7.05
C LEU A 303 5.03 -14.83 -8.47
N SER A 304 3.74 -14.70 -8.82
CA SER A 304 3.25 -14.81 -10.20
C SER A 304 3.94 -13.82 -11.14
N ALA A 305 4.29 -12.63 -10.64
CA ALA A 305 5.02 -11.61 -11.40
C ALA A 305 6.55 -11.80 -11.43
N ALA A 306 7.09 -12.75 -10.66
CA ALA A 306 8.53 -12.88 -10.45
C ALA A 306 9.11 -14.25 -10.86
N TYR A 307 8.33 -15.33 -10.77
CA TYR A 307 8.84 -16.69 -10.97
C TYR A 307 9.33 -16.96 -12.39
N LEU A 308 8.72 -16.33 -13.40
CA LEU A 308 9.17 -16.44 -14.79
C LEU A 308 10.55 -15.80 -15.02
N LEU A 309 10.87 -14.75 -14.25
CA LEU A 309 12.13 -14.01 -14.40
C LEU A 309 13.26 -14.60 -13.54
N LEU A 310 12.94 -15.08 -12.34
CA LEU A 310 13.94 -15.51 -11.35
C LEU A 310 14.02 -17.04 -11.20
N GLY A 311 13.08 -17.78 -11.78
CA GLY A 311 12.84 -19.18 -11.45
C GLY A 311 11.98 -19.36 -10.21
N VAL A 312 11.42 -20.55 -10.05
CA VAL A 312 10.43 -20.88 -9.01
C VAL A 312 10.99 -20.75 -7.60
N VAL A 313 12.06 -21.47 -7.30
CA VAL A 313 12.68 -21.49 -5.96
C VAL A 313 13.36 -20.16 -5.63
N PRO A 314 14.19 -19.56 -6.51
CA PRO A 314 14.82 -18.28 -6.21
C PRO A 314 13.82 -17.14 -5.99
N ALA A 315 12.70 -17.11 -6.71
CA ALA A 315 11.64 -16.12 -6.45
C ALA A 315 11.06 -16.23 -5.04
N GLY A 316 10.84 -17.46 -4.55
CA GLY A 316 10.36 -17.72 -3.19
C GLY A 316 11.37 -17.30 -2.12
N ILE A 317 12.65 -17.66 -2.30
CA ILE A 317 13.74 -17.26 -1.40
C ILE A 317 13.84 -15.73 -1.36
N LEU A 318 13.86 -15.08 -2.52
CA LEU A 318 13.90 -13.61 -2.60
C LEU A 318 12.71 -12.96 -1.87
N ARG A 319 11.51 -13.52 -2.02
CA ARG A 319 10.31 -13.01 -1.36
C ARG A 319 10.43 -13.07 0.16
N ILE A 320 10.93 -14.19 0.69
CA ILE A 320 11.16 -14.37 2.13
C ILE A 320 12.25 -13.42 2.62
N SER A 321 13.41 -13.39 1.95
CA SER A 321 14.56 -12.54 2.33
C SER A 321 14.20 -11.06 2.30
N ASN A 322 13.56 -10.56 1.24
CA ASN A 322 13.15 -9.15 1.15
C ASN A 322 12.15 -8.79 2.25
N ASN A 323 11.20 -9.68 2.56
CA ASN A 323 10.28 -9.41 3.65
C ASN A 323 11.00 -9.44 5.00
N LEU A 324 11.91 -10.37 5.24
CA LEU A 324 12.67 -10.44 6.48
C LEU A 324 13.48 -9.15 6.72
N ILE A 325 14.26 -8.70 5.74
CA ILE A 325 15.06 -7.48 5.86
C ILE A 325 14.15 -6.27 6.06
N GLY A 326 13.09 -6.14 5.26
CA GLY A 326 12.13 -5.04 5.42
C GLY A 326 11.45 -5.05 6.79
N LEU A 327 11.14 -6.22 7.34
CA LEU A 327 10.58 -6.36 8.68
C LEU A 327 11.57 -5.90 9.76
N ILE A 328 12.84 -6.30 9.65
CA ILE A 328 13.91 -5.87 10.57
C ILE A 328 14.02 -4.34 10.54
N CYS A 329 14.07 -3.71 9.36
CA CYS A 329 14.09 -2.25 9.24
C CYS A 329 12.89 -1.61 9.93
N GLY A 330 11.68 -2.13 9.70
CA GLY A 330 10.45 -1.64 10.33
C GLY A 330 10.46 -1.78 11.85
N LEU A 331 10.96 -2.90 12.38
CA LEU A 331 11.08 -3.15 13.81
C LEU A 331 12.08 -2.20 14.47
N VAL A 332 13.28 -2.07 13.91
CA VAL A 332 14.31 -1.16 14.42
C VAL A 332 13.77 0.27 14.50
N ILE A 333 13.13 0.76 13.43
CA ILE A 333 12.57 2.11 13.41
C ILE A 333 11.39 2.25 14.38
N ALA A 334 10.55 1.23 14.52
CA ALA A 334 9.49 1.24 15.51
C ALA A 334 10.03 1.37 16.95
N LEU A 335 11.05 0.58 17.30
CA LEU A 335 11.68 0.59 18.61
C LEU A 335 12.40 1.91 18.89
N LEU A 336 13.18 2.42 17.92
CA LEU A 336 13.87 3.72 18.06
C LEU A 336 12.88 4.85 18.35
N PHE A 337 11.76 4.92 17.61
CA PHE A 337 10.74 5.94 17.86
C PHE A 337 10.04 5.77 19.22
N GLN A 338 9.86 4.53 19.69
CA GLN A 338 9.32 4.28 21.03
C GLN A 338 10.29 4.74 22.12
N LEU A 339 11.59 4.44 21.97
CA LEU A 339 12.64 4.87 22.90
C LEU A 339 12.75 6.39 22.97
N ILE A 340 12.81 7.05 21.82
CA ILE A 340 12.84 8.52 21.73
C ILE A 340 11.61 9.13 22.41
N HIS A 341 10.43 8.57 22.17
CA HIS A 341 9.20 9.06 22.79
C HIS A 341 9.22 8.92 24.31
N HIS A 342 9.69 7.78 24.82
CA HIS A 342 9.78 7.52 26.26
C HIS A 342 10.79 8.45 26.94
N TYR A 343 11.95 8.67 26.31
CA TYR A 343 12.97 9.61 26.78
C TYR A 343 12.42 11.03 26.95
N PHE A 344 11.74 11.56 25.93
CA PHE A 344 11.14 12.89 26.00
C PHE A 344 10.01 12.98 27.04
N GLN A 345 9.20 11.92 27.22
CA GLN A 345 8.17 11.91 28.25
C GLN A 345 8.74 11.92 29.66
N ASN A 346 9.79 11.15 29.92
CA ASN A 346 10.40 11.08 31.25
C ASN A 346 11.08 12.41 31.62
N ASN A 347 11.84 13.01 30.71
CA ASN A 347 12.49 14.30 30.99
C ASN A 347 11.49 15.44 31.21
N SER A 348 10.36 15.46 30.48
CA SER A 348 9.31 16.45 30.71
C SER A 348 8.60 16.32 32.06
N LYS A 349 8.68 15.16 32.72
CA LYS A 349 8.17 14.96 34.08
C LYS A 349 9.18 15.40 35.13
N THR A 350 10.47 15.20 34.90
CA THR A 350 11.55 15.60 35.81
C THR A 350 11.75 17.12 35.86
N GLU A 351 11.44 17.85 34.78
CA GLU A 351 11.48 19.32 34.76
C GLU A 351 10.24 19.97 35.41
N ALA A 352 9.19 19.20 35.69
CA ALA A 352 7.95 19.66 36.31
C ALA A 352 7.85 19.29 37.80
N SER A 353 8.84 18.58 38.33
CA SER A 353 9.05 18.25 39.75
C SER A 353 10.20 19.05 40.32
#